data_AF-A0A948DP28-F1
#
_entry.id   AF-A0A948DP28-F1
#
_cell.length_a   1.000
_cell.length_b   1.000
_cell.length_c   1.000
_cell.angle_alpha   90.00
_cell.angle_beta   90.00
_cell.angle_gamma   90.00
#
_symmetry.space_group_name_H-M   'P 1'
#
loop_
_entity.id
_entity.type
_entity.pdbx_description
1 polymer ?
#
loop_
_entity_poly.entity_id
_entity_poly.type
_entity_poly.pdbx_seq_one_letter_code
_entity_poly.pdbx_strand_id
1 'polypeptide(L)'
;MDLSILVKKSLLLMMVALVFLGTRSTHAYDFLIEEVINNPTVTYKNDFGVDVTLETWNKILDNLYLMGQIWDTNKFQPVYKVTKIDSGLHIYDPTGIVGDIWQVGQSEHARTFHGVGKFDHWAVPSFFAANGVFFFEYRMDQNRLLGEVKISLRGNNSFSRLVMKIFSGVLINHVDNRFKNNLEDMKKIIKDIVNDPDKVRKILTGRLLDDFNKVFPGGGIKQTEG
;
A
#
# COMPACT_ATOMS: atom_id res chain seq x y z
N MET A 1 -35.55 27.28 -37.68
CA MET A 1 -34.34 26.69 -37.07
C MET A 1 -34.74 25.32 -36.56
N ASP A 2 -34.17 24.28 -37.15
CA ASP A 2 -34.68 22.91 -37.04
C ASP A 2 -34.48 22.33 -35.63
N LEU A 3 -35.57 21.99 -34.95
CA LEU A 3 -35.57 21.50 -33.56
C LEU A 3 -34.71 20.24 -33.42
N SER A 4 -34.59 19.46 -34.51
CA SER A 4 -33.75 18.26 -34.57
C SER A 4 -32.24 18.54 -34.47
N ILE A 5 -31.79 19.70 -34.96
CA ILE A 5 -30.38 20.13 -34.92
C ILE A 5 -30.01 20.64 -33.52
N LEU A 6 -30.95 21.31 -32.84
CA LEU A 6 -30.74 21.84 -31.49
C LEU A 6 -30.62 20.71 -30.46
N VAL A 7 -31.45 19.67 -30.57
CA VAL A 7 -31.43 18.50 -29.68
C VAL A 7 -30.17 17.65 -29.88
N LYS A 8 -29.72 17.45 -31.13
CA LYS A 8 -28.47 16.73 -31.42
C LYS A 8 -27.22 17.44 -30.89
N LYS A 9 -27.17 18.78 -30.98
CA LYS A 9 -26.06 19.58 -30.43
C LYS A 9 -26.05 19.55 -28.89
N SER A 10 -27.22 19.58 -28.26
CA SER A 10 -27.36 19.46 -26.79
C SER A 10 -26.90 18.09 -26.28
N LEU A 11 -27.29 16.99 -26.94
CA LEU A 11 -26.89 15.64 -26.55
C LEU A 11 -25.38 15.39 -26.69
N LEU A 12 -24.76 15.95 -27.74
CA LEU A 12 -23.32 15.85 -27.96
C LEU A 12 -22.52 16.62 -26.89
N LEU A 13 -22.97 17.84 -26.54
CA LEU A 13 -22.38 18.64 -25.47
C LEU A 13 -22.54 17.97 -24.10
N MET A 14 -23.66 17.31 -23.85
CA MET A 14 -23.90 16.58 -22.60
C MET A 14 -23.03 15.31 -22.50
N MET A 15 -22.83 14.58 -23.61
CA MET A 15 -21.89 13.46 -23.65
C MET A 15 -20.44 13.90 -23.46
N VAL A 16 -20.01 15.01 -24.06
CA VAL A 16 -18.66 15.56 -23.84
C VAL A 16 -18.49 15.99 -22.38
N ALA A 17 -19.48 16.67 -21.79
CA ALA A 17 -19.44 17.02 -20.36
C ALA A 17 -19.38 15.79 -19.44
N LEU A 18 -20.08 14.69 -19.78
CA LEU A 18 -20.03 13.42 -19.06
C LEU A 18 -18.68 12.70 -19.21
N VAL A 19 -18.00 12.82 -20.34
CA VAL A 19 -16.64 12.29 -20.53
C VAL A 19 -15.62 13.07 -19.68
N PHE A 20 -15.79 14.39 -19.51
CA PHE A 20 -14.93 15.20 -18.64
C PHE A 20 -15.25 15.10 -17.14
N LEU A 21 -16.47 14.70 -16.77
CA LEU A 21 -16.87 14.50 -15.36
C LEU A 21 -16.45 13.13 -14.79
N GLY A 22 -16.06 12.18 -15.65
CA GLY A 22 -15.65 10.83 -15.26
C GLY A 22 -14.15 10.66 -14.95
N THR A 23 -13.30 11.61 -15.35
CA THR A 23 -11.88 11.58 -15.01
C THR A 23 -11.67 12.41 -13.74
N ARG A 24 -11.73 11.79 -12.55
CA ARG A 24 -10.95 12.33 -11.42
C ARG A 24 -9.52 12.44 -11.93
N SER A 25 -9.08 13.67 -12.14
CA SER A 25 -7.84 14.02 -12.84
C SER A 25 -6.66 13.23 -12.29
N THR A 26 -6.16 12.27 -13.08
CA THR A 26 -4.88 11.59 -12.83
C THR A 26 -3.76 12.62 -12.64
N HIS A 27 -3.82 13.72 -13.38
CA HIS A 27 -2.87 14.85 -13.26
C HIS A 27 -2.85 15.53 -11.89
N ALA A 28 -3.97 15.60 -11.17
CA ALA A 28 -3.99 16.19 -9.83
C ALA A 28 -3.31 15.28 -8.79
N TYR A 29 -3.45 13.97 -8.96
CA TYR A 29 -2.74 12.97 -8.14
C TYR A 29 -1.24 12.93 -8.46
N ASP A 30 -0.90 12.95 -9.74
CA ASP A 30 0.50 12.93 -10.20
C ASP A 30 1.28 14.15 -9.67
N PHE A 31 0.68 15.34 -9.73
CA PHE A 31 1.27 16.56 -9.18
C PHE A 31 1.52 16.46 -7.67
N LEU A 32 0.57 15.91 -6.91
CA LEU A 32 0.73 15.72 -5.46
C LEU A 32 1.83 14.71 -5.14
N ILE A 33 1.94 13.62 -5.89
CA ILE A 33 2.99 12.61 -5.73
C ILE A 33 4.36 13.22 -6.03
N GLU A 34 4.50 13.94 -7.15
CA GLU A 34 5.73 14.66 -7.49
C GLU A 34 6.11 15.68 -6.42
N GLU A 35 5.15 16.43 -5.88
CA GLU A 35 5.40 17.41 -4.82
C GLU A 35 5.94 16.74 -3.55
N VAL A 36 5.38 15.58 -3.16
CA VAL A 36 5.86 14.82 -2.00
C VAL A 36 7.27 14.27 -2.24
N ILE A 37 7.57 13.79 -3.45
CA ILE A 37 8.87 13.23 -3.80
C ILE A 37 9.96 14.32 -3.85
N ASN A 38 9.66 15.44 -4.52
CA ASN A 38 10.63 16.50 -4.79
C ASN A 38 10.81 17.47 -3.62
N ASN A 39 9.80 17.58 -2.74
CA ASN A 39 9.83 18.47 -1.59
C ASN A 39 9.32 17.74 -0.31
N PRO A 40 9.99 16.66 0.12
CA PRO A 40 9.60 15.97 1.34
C PRO A 40 9.90 16.83 2.56
N THR A 41 9.06 16.72 3.58
CA THR A 41 9.39 17.25 4.91
C THR A 41 10.33 16.31 5.65
N VAL A 42 10.10 15.01 5.53
CA VAL A 42 10.88 13.94 6.15
C VAL A 42 11.10 12.88 5.09
N THR A 43 12.33 12.35 5.02
CA THR A 43 12.66 11.19 4.19
C THR A 43 13.23 10.10 5.09
N TYR A 44 12.77 8.88 4.87
CA TYR A 44 13.34 7.67 5.45
C TYR A 44 13.82 6.76 4.32
N LYS A 45 14.94 6.08 4.55
CA LYS A 45 15.49 5.08 3.64
C LYS A 45 16.00 3.91 4.45
N ASN A 46 15.80 2.70 3.95
CA ASN A 46 16.39 1.51 4.53
C ASN A 46 16.52 0.40 3.49
N ASP A 47 17.55 -0.41 3.66
CA ASP A 47 17.74 -1.62 2.87
C ASP A 47 17.03 -2.80 3.54
N PHE A 48 16.58 -3.73 2.71
CA PHE A 48 15.96 -4.96 3.17
C PHE A 48 16.37 -6.15 2.29
N GLY A 49 16.24 -7.34 2.86
CA GLY A 49 16.45 -8.57 2.12
C GLY A 49 15.52 -9.67 2.59
N VAL A 50 14.91 -10.38 1.63
CA VAL A 50 13.88 -11.41 1.87
C VAL A 50 14.17 -12.63 0.99
N ASP A 51 14.05 -13.82 1.58
CA ASP A 51 14.26 -15.10 0.88
C ASP A 51 12.99 -15.48 0.11
N VAL A 52 12.84 -14.92 -1.09
CA VAL A 52 11.66 -15.07 -1.94
C VAL A 52 12.05 -14.86 -3.40
N THR A 53 11.30 -15.48 -4.31
CA THR A 53 11.43 -15.19 -5.74
C THR A 53 10.84 -13.83 -6.08
N LEU A 54 11.33 -13.21 -7.15
CA LEU A 54 10.78 -11.94 -7.65
C LEU A 54 9.29 -12.05 -7.97
N GLU A 55 8.87 -13.17 -8.56
CA GLU A 55 7.47 -13.43 -8.90
C GLU A 55 6.59 -13.47 -7.65
N THR A 56 6.99 -14.23 -6.62
CA THR A 56 6.22 -14.34 -5.37
C THR A 56 6.19 -13.01 -4.63
N TRP A 57 7.29 -12.26 -4.63
CA TRP A 57 7.34 -10.90 -4.06
C TRP A 57 6.38 -9.94 -4.75
N ASN A 58 6.35 -9.95 -6.09
CA ASN A 58 5.41 -9.13 -6.86
C ASN A 58 3.96 -9.53 -6.56
N LYS A 59 3.64 -10.83 -6.50
CA LYS A 59 2.31 -11.32 -6.08
C LYS A 59 1.91 -10.82 -4.70
N ILE A 60 2.83 -10.78 -3.74
CA ILE A 60 2.60 -10.26 -2.40
C ILE A 60 2.25 -8.77 -2.45
N LEU A 61 3.07 -7.96 -3.13
CA LEU A 61 2.86 -6.52 -3.21
C LEU A 61 1.62 -6.14 -4.03
N ASP A 62 1.23 -6.94 -5.02
CA ASP A 62 0.02 -6.72 -5.82
C ASP A 62 -1.26 -7.12 -5.07
N ASN A 63 -1.14 -7.82 -3.94
CA ASN A 63 -2.27 -8.34 -3.17
C ASN A 63 -2.22 -7.89 -1.70
N LEU A 64 -1.89 -6.61 -1.44
CA LEU A 64 -1.74 -6.06 -0.08
C LEU A 64 -2.96 -6.27 0.83
N TYR A 65 -4.18 -6.26 0.29
CA TYR A 65 -5.36 -6.58 1.10
C TYR A 65 -5.28 -8.01 1.64
N LEU A 66 -5.03 -9.00 0.76
CA LEU A 66 -4.91 -10.39 1.16
C LEU A 66 -3.80 -10.56 2.20
N MET A 67 -2.66 -9.90 2.00
CA MET A 67 -1.55 -9.92 2.95
C MET A 67 -1.95 -9.35 4.32
N GLY A 68 -2.72 -8.25 4.33
CA GLY A 68 -3.24 -7.69 5.57
C GLY A 68 -4.22 -8.61 6.29
N GLN A 69 -5.03 -9.37 5.56
CA GLN A 69 -5.93 -10.37 6.14
C GLN A 69 -5.17 -11.59 6.70
N ILE A 70 -4.12 -12.03 6.00
CA ILE A 70 -3.22 -13.09 6.50
C ILE A 70 -2.52 -12.65 7.78
N TRP A 71 -2.06 -11.40 7.83
CA TRP A 71 -1.46 -10.84 9.04
C TRP A 71 -2.41 -10.85 10.23
N ASP A 72 -3.62 -10.31 10.04
CA ASP A 72 -4.66 -10.27 11.08
C ASP A 72 -4.99 -11.68 11.59
N THR A 73 -5.13 -12.63 10.67
CA THR A 73 -5.37 -14.05 11.00
C THR A 73 -4.23 -14.66 11.83
N ASN A 74 -2.97 -14.26 11.58
CA ASN A 74 -1.81 -14.68 12.38
C ASN A 74 -1.67 -13.94 13.72
N LYS A 75 -2.50 -12.91 13.98
CA LYS A 75 -2.49 -12.10 15.21
C LYS A 75 -1.15 -11.41 15.50
N PHE A 76 -0.39 -11.10 14.45
CA PHE A 76 0.84 -10.33 14.58
C PHE A 76 0.56 -8.93 15.15
N GLN A 77 1.55 -8.38 15.86
CA GLN A 77 1.42 -7.11 16.56
C GLN A 77 2.17 -5.99 15.83
N PRO A 78 1.61 -4.77 15.78
CA PRO A 78 0.28 -4.40 16.25
C PRO A 78 -0.82 -5.00 15.36
N VAL A 79 -2.01 -5.19 15.95
CA VAL A 79 -3.20 -5.70 15.24
C VAL A 79 -3.75 -4.61 14.31
N TYR A 80 -3.06 -4.38 13.20
CA TYR A 80 -3.55 -3.44 12.20
C TYR A 80 -4.78 -4.00 11.49
N LYS A 81 -5.72 -3.13 11.16
CA LYS A 81 -6.87 -3.46 10.35
C LYS A 81 -6.69 -2.88 8.96
N VAL A 82 -6.85 -3.73 7.95
CA VAL A 82 -6.84 -3.33 6.54
C VAL A 82 -8.23 -3.55 5.98
N THR A 83 -8.87 -2.49 5.50
CA THR A 83 -10.16 -2.57 4.80
C THR A 83 -10.02 -2.07 3.37
N LYS A 84 -10.76 -2.66 2.43
CA LYS A 84 -10.81 -2.15 1.06
C LYS A 84 -11.58 -0.84 1.03
N ILE A 85 -11.05 0.12 0.31
CA ILE A 85 -11.74 1.33 -0.16
C ILE A 85 -11.60 1.38 -1.68
N ASP A 86 -12.43 2.15 -2.38
CA ASP A 86 -12.40 2.38 -3.84
C ASP A 86 -11.35 1.54 -4.62
N SER A 87 -10.19 2.12 -4.92
CA SER A 87 -9.03 1.48 -5.55
C SER A 87 -7.85 1.26 -4.59
N GLY A 88 -8.06 1.41 -3.29
CA GLY A 88 -7.01 1.45 -2.28
C GLY A 88 -7.33 0.65 -1.02
N LEU A 89 -6.57 0.94 0.04
CA LEU A 89 -6.75 0.32 1.34
C LEU A 89 -6.80 1.40 2.41
N HIS A 90 -7.74 1.25 3.34
CA HIS A 90 -7.69 1.98 4.59
C HIS A 90 -6.94 1.14 5.62
N ILE A 91 -5.96 1.75 6.27
CA ILE A 91 -5.10 1.16 7.29
C ILE A 91 -5.41 1.85 8.62
N TYR A 92 -5.75 1.05 9.61
CA TYR A 92 -5.80 1.46 11.01
C TYR A 92 -4.73 0.70 11.80
N ASP A 93 -3.73 1.42 12.29
CA ASP A 93 -2.70 0.93 13.19
C ASP A 93 -2.97 1.50 14.60
N PRO A 94 -3.21 0.65 15.61
CA PRO A 94 -3.47 1.11 16.97
C PRO A 94 -2.28 1.86 17.61
N THR A 95 -1.09 1.83 17.01
CA THR A 95 0.05 2.64 17.46
C THR A 95 -0.01 4.10 17.00
N GLY A 96 -1.07 4.50 16.31
CA GLY A 96 -1.32 5.89 15.94
C GLY A 96 -1.34 6.18 14.44
N ILE A 97 -1.05 5.21 13.58
CA ILE A 97 -1.06 5.44 12.12
C ILE A 97 -2.45 5.12 11.58
N VAL A 98 -3.14 6.12 11.04
CA VAL A 98 -4.45 5.91 10.40
C VAL A 98 -4.45 6.62 9.06
N GLY A 99 -4.77 5.92 7.99
CA GLY A 99 -4.78 6.53 6.67
C GLY A 99 -5.14 5.58 5.55
N ASP A 100 -5.17 6.14 4.36
CA ASP A 100 -5.49 5.44 3.14
C ASP A 100 -4.23 5.30 2.30
N ILE A 101 -4.09 4.19 1.58
CA ILE A 101 -2.97 3.90 0.68
C ILE A 101 -3.47 3.39 -0.67
N TRP A 102 -2.81 3.84 -1.74
CA TRP A 102 -3.09 3.46 -3.12
C TRP A 102 -1.79 3.08 -3.82
N GLN A 103 -1.82 2.02 -4.63
CA GLN A 103 -0.73 1.73 -5.55
C GLN A 103 -0.83 2.70 -6.74
N VAL A 104 0.25 3.43 -7.00
CA VAL A 104 0.31 4.49 -8.03
C VAL A 104 1.37 4.21 -9.08
N GLY A 105 2.29 3.27 -8.83
CA GLY A 105 3.31 2.85 -9.78
C GLY A 105 3.68 1.39 -9.60
N GLN A 106 3.92 0.69 -10.71
CA GLN A 106 4.36 -0.70 -10.71
C GLN A 106 5.30 -0.97 -11.88
N SER A 107 6.36 -1.74 -11.62
CA SER A 107 7.22 -2.34 -12.64
C SER A 107 7.65 -3.73 -12.16
N GLU A 108 8.43 -4.47 -12.94
CA GLU A 108 8.93 -5.77 -12.47
C GLU A 108 9.78 -5.67 -11.19
N HIS A 109 10.50 -4.55 -11.02
CA HIS A 109 11.50 -4.33 -9.98
C HIS A 109 11.15 -3.22 -8.99
N ALA A 110 9.95 -2.65 -9.09
CA ALA A 110 9.53 -1.58 -8.22
C ALA A 110 8.02 -1.54 -7.96
N ARG A 111 7.66 -1.02 -6.78
CA ARG A 111 6.30 -0.61 -6.44
C ARG A 111 6.31 0.78 -5.82
N THR A 112 5.33 1.59 -6.20
CA THR A 112 5.12 2.93 -5.65
C THR A 112 3.73 3.00 -5.07
N PHE A 113 3.65 3.40 -3.82
CA PHE A 113 2.40 3.63 -3.12
C PHE A 113 2.31 5.08 -2.67
N HIS A 114 1.14 5.67 -2.83
CA HIS A 114 0.81 6.97 -2.25
C HIS A 114 -0.11 6.73 -1.06
N GLY A 115 0.13 7.40 0.06
CA GLY A 115 -0.71 7.33 1.24
C GLY A 115 -1.08 8.70 1.76
N VAL A 116 -2.27 8.83 2.31
CA VAL A 116 -2.72 10.03 3.02
C VAL A 116 -3.21 9.60 4.38
N GLY A 117 -2.69 10.20 5.43
CA GLY A 117 -3.03 9.76 6.77
C GLY A 117 -2.62 10.70 7.86
N LYS A 118 -2.85 10.25 9.09
CA LYS A 118 -2.51 10.93 10.32
C LYS A 118 -1.63 10.03 11.18
N PHE A 119 -0.87 10.68 12.04
CA PHE A 119 -0.07 10.05 13.07
C PHE A 119 -0.48 10.62 14.42
N ASP A 120 -1.16 9.79 15.20
CA ASP A 120 -1.63 10.09 16.54
C ASP A 120 -0.74 9.39 17.56
N HIS A 121 0.27 10.09 18.07
CA HIS A 121 1.24 9.54 19.00
C HIS A 121 1.40 10.48 20.18
N TRP A 122 1.61 9.98 21.40
CA TRP A 122 1.67 10.82 22.60
C TRP A 122 2.72 11.96 22.53
N ALA A 123 3.77 11.77 21.73
CA ALA A 123 4.84 12.75 21.50
C ALA A 123 4.65 13.64 20.24
N VAL A 124 3.59 13.42 19.45
CA VAL A 124 3.30 14.18 18.21
C VAL A 124 1.83 14.63 18.24
N PRO A 125 1.53 15.92 18.07
CA PRO A 125 0.14 16.38 18.13
C PRO A 125 -0.80 15.65 17.15
N SER A 126 -1.93 15.16 17.65
CA SER A 126 -2.89 14.27 16.97
C SER A 126 -3.58 14.85 15.72
N PHE A 127 -3.41 16.15 15.46
CA PHE A 127 -3.93 16.82 14.26
C PHE A 127 -2.96 16.75 13.06
N PHE A 128 -1.82 16.08 13.19
CA PHE A 128 -0.87 15.89 12.10
C PHE A 128 -1.49 15.02 10.99
N ALA A 129 -1.57 15.59 9.79
CA ALA A 129 -1.90 14.86 8.57
C ALA A 129 -0.79 15.06 7.53
N ALA A 130 -0.43 13.98 6.85
CA ALA A 130 0.60 13.98 5.82
C ALA A 130 0.19 13.16 4.61
N ASN A 131 0.75 13.57 3.47
CA ASN A 131 0.87 12.73 2.30
C ASN A 131 2.22 12.00 2.37
N GLY A 132 2.23 10.75 1.94
CA GLY A 132 3.40 9.89 1.91
C GLY A 132 3.55 9.21 0.57
N VAL A 133 4.77 9.07 0.10
CA VAL A 133 5.11 8.21 -1.04
C VAL A 133 6.08 7.15 -0.54
N PHE A 134 5.67 5.89 -0.68
CA PHE A 134 6.44 4.71 -0.34
C PHE A 134 6.93 4.08 -1.64
N PHE A 135 8.24 3.97 -1.76
CA PHE A 135 8.88 3.48 -2.96
C PHE A 135 9.73 2.27 -2.58
N PHE A 136 9.42 1.15 -3.20
CA PHE A 136 10.18 -0.09 -3.07
C PHE A 136 10.88 -0.34 -4.39
N GLU A 137 12.21 -0.42 -4.36
CA GLU A 137 13.03 -0.90 -5.47
C GLU A 137 13.73 -2.18 -5.04
N TYR A 138 13.74 -3.19 -5.89
CA TYR A 138 14.28 -4.48 -5.53
C TYR A 138 14.80 -5.26 -6.72
N ARG A 139 15.79 -6.11 -6.46
CA ARG A 139 16.44 -6.97 -7.42
C ARG A 139 16.69 -8.34 -6.81
N MET A 140 16.85 -9.34 -7.67
CA MET A 140 17.38 -10.63 -7.25
C MET A 140 18.89 -10.55 -7.12
N ASP A 141 19.41 -11.09 -6.02
CA ASP A 141 20.82 -11.39 -5.84
C ASP A 141 20.95 -12.85 -5.43
N GLN A 142 21.50 -13.66 -6.33
CA GLN A 142 21.50 -15.12 -6.24
C GLN A 142 20.07 -15.66 -6.03
N ASN A 143 19.75 -16.12 -4.81
CA ASN A 143 18.45 -16.68 -4.42
C ASN A 143 17.69 -15.81 -3.42
N ARG A 144 18.12 -14.57 -3.23
CA ARG A 144 17.52 -13.64 -2.27
C ARG A 144 17.07 -12.36 -2.97
N LEU A 145 15.92 -11.85 -2.58
CA LEU A 145 15.48 -10.53 -3.00
C LEU A 145 16.13 -9.49 -2.09
N LEU A 146 16.86 -8.53 -2.68
CA LEU A 146 17.42 -7.38 -1.99
C LEU A 146 16.73 -6.12 -2.50
N GLY A 147 16.40 -5.19 -1.62
CA GLY A 147 15.75 -3.94 -2.02
C GLY A 147 16.01 -2.79 -1.08
N GLU A 148 15.67 -1.60 -1.56
CA GLU A 148 15.61 -0.35 -0.79
C GLU A 148 14.14 0.04 -0.64
N VAL A 149 13.74 0.43 0.56
CA VAL A 149 12.54 1.23 0.78
C VAL A 149 12.93 2.69 0.95
N LYS A 150 12.25 3.57 0.23
CA LYS A 150 12.30 5.02 0.43
C LYS A 150 10.91 5.53 0.75
N ILE A 151 10.79 6.26 1.85
CA ILE A 151 9.53 6.88 2.28
C ILE A 151 9.73 8.39 2.32
N SER A 152 9.00 9.10 1.48
CA SER A 152 8.94 10.56 1.48
C SER A 152 7.63 11.00 2.12
N LEU A 153 7.68 11.80 3.19
CA LEU A 153 6.51 12.31 3.89
C LEU A 153 6.47 13.83 3.79
N ARG A 154 5.29 14.38 3.46
CA ARG A 154 5.05 15.82 3.38
C ARG A 154 3.81 16.21 4.16
N GLY A 155 3.97 17.16 5.07
CA GLY A 155 2.86 17.77 5.79
C GLY A 155 1.94 18.49 4.81
N ASN A 156 0.64 18.30 4.98
CA ASN A 156 -0.38 18.85 4.08
C ASN A 156 -0.48 20.41 4.07
N ASN A 157 0.17 21.11 5.00
CA ASN A 157 0.19 22.57 5.08
C ASN A 157 1.48 23.07 5.76
N SER A 158 1.72 24.38 5.74
CA SER A 158 2.96 24.96 6.29
C SER A 158 3.15 24.69 7.79
N PHE A 159 2.08 24.64 8.57
CA PHE A 159 2.16 24.35 9.99
C PHE A 159 2.49 22.88 10.26
N SER A 160 1.83 21.94 9.57
CA SER A 160 2.14 20.52 9.67
C SER A 160 3.56 20.22 9.19
N ARG A 161 4.05 20.91 8.15
CA ARG A 161 5.46 20.84 7.72
C ARG A 161 6.41 21.33 8.81
N LEU A 162 6.11 22.44 9.49
CA LEU A 162 6.94 22.94 10.59
C LEU A 162 7.00 21.95 11.75
N VAL A 163 5.84 21.45 12.19
CA VAL A 163 5.73 20.47 13.29
C VAL A 163 6.49 19.18 12.94
N MET A 164 6.31 18.64 11.74
CA MET A 164 7.07 17.48 11.27
C MET A 164 8.58 17.68 11.29
N LYS A 165 9.08 18.87 10.93
CA LYS A 165 10.52 19.15 10.98
C LYS A 165 11.03 19.09 12.42
N ILE A 166 10.29 19.67 13.35
CA ILE A 166 10.62 19.66 14.79
C ILE A 166 10.66 18.22 15.31
N PHE A 167 9.68 17.39 14.97
CA PHE A 167 9.56 16.00 15.45
C PHE A 167 10.16 14.97 14.48
N SER A 168 10.99 15.39 13.52
CA SER A 168 11.48 14.52 12.44
C SER A 168 12.25 13.31 12.97
N GLY A 169 13.10 13.48 13.98
CA GLY A 169 13.82 12.36 14.60
C GLY A 169 12.90 11.32 15.24
N VAL A 170 11.84 11.76 15.93
CA VAL A 170 10.84 10.87 16.53
C VAL A 170 10.05 10.14 15.45
N LEU A 171 9.64 10.85 14.39
CA LEU A 171 8.90 10.29 13.27
C LEU A 171 9.74 9.26 12.51
N ILE A 172 10.99 9.58 12.18
CA ILE A 172 11.93 8.66 11.50
C ILE A 172 12.16 7.42 12.35
N ASN A 173 12.41 7.57 13.65
CA ASN A 173 12.62 6.43 14.54
C ASN A 173 11.36 5.56 14.65
N HIS A 174 10.17 6.16 14.71
CA HIS A 174 8.92 5.41 14.71
C HIS A 174 8.74 4.62 13.40
N VAL A 175 8.94 5.28 12.25
CA VAL A 175 8.87 4.65 10.92
C VAL A 175 9.89 3.52 10.80
N ASP A 176 11.12 3.71 11.27
CA ASP A 176 12.18 2.70 11.22
C ASP A 176 11.82 1.45 12.04
N ASN A 177 11.42 1.65 13.29
CA ASN A 177 10.98 0.55 14.16
C ASN A 177 9.78 -0.18 13.56
N ARG A 178 8.83 0.57 13.00
CA ARG A 178 7.64 -0.02 12.37
C ARG A 178 8.00 -0.83 11.12
N PHE A 179 8.88 -0.31 10.27
CA PHE A 179 9.35 -1.00 9.07
C PHE A 179 10.07 -2.30 9.43
N LYS A 180 11.03 -2.25 10.37
CA LYS A 180 11.79 -3.43 10.81
C LYS A 180 10.88 -4.50 11.39
N ASN A 181 9.97 -4.13 12.30
CA ASN A 181 9.04 -5.09 12.91
C ASN A 181 8.09 -5.70 11.86
N ASN A 182 7.55 -4.87 10.96
CA ASN A 182 6.71 -5.36 9.86
C ASN A 182 7.44 -6.29 8.92
N LEU A 183 8.70 -5.99 8.60
CA LEU A 183 9.50 -6.82 7.72
C LEU A 183 9.77 -8.20 8.33
N GLU A 184 10.06 -8.27 9.64
CA GLU A 184 10.29 -9.56 10.30
C GLU A 184 9.05 -10.45 10.33
N ASP A 185 7.87 -9.89 10.60
CA ASP A 185 6.62 -10.65 10.55
C ASP A 185 6.21 -11.00 9.12
N MET A 186 6.43 -10.10 8.16
CA MET A 186 6.22 -10.38 6.74
C MET A 186 7.12 -11.52 6.27
N LYS A 187 8.39 -11.57 6.68
CA LYS A 187 9.29 -12.70 6.38
C LYS A 187 8.73 -14.03 6.89
N LYS A 188 8.05 -14.06 8.04
CA LYS A 188 7.38 -15.28 8.54
C LYS A 188 6.23 -15.70 7.62
N ILE A 189 5.38 -14.76 7.22
CA ILE A 189 4.29 -15.03 6.26
C ILE A 189 4.86 -15.53 4.92
N ILE A 190 5.89 -14.87 4.40
CA ILE A 190 6.54 -15.23 3.14
C ILE A 190 7.15 -16.63 3.23
N LYS A 191 7.83 -16.94 4.33
CA LYS A 191 8.38 -18.26 4.59
C LYS A 191 7.29 -19.33 4.56
N ASP A 192 6.13 -19.06 5.16
CA ASP A 192 4.99 -19.98 5.14
C ASP A 192 4.42 -20.11 3.72
N ILE A 193 4.22 -19.01 2.97
CA ILE A 193 3.76 -19.05 1.57
C ILE A 193 4.70 -19.88 0.68
N VAL A 194 6.01 -19.70 0.82
CA VAL A 194 7.02 -20.32 -0.05
C VAL A 194 7.24 -21.79 0.31
N ASN A 195 7.32 -22.13 1.60
CA ASN A 195 7.75 -23.46 2.04
C ASN A 195 6.61 -24.38 2.50
N ASP A 196 5.50 -23.82 3.00
CA ASP A 196 4.35 -24.58 3.49
C ASP A 196 3.04 -23.79 3.28
N PRO A 197 2.62 -23.59 2.01
CA PRO A 197 1.43 -22.78 1.71
C PRO A 197 0.15 -23.38 2.32
N ASP A 198 0.13 -24.69 2.63
CA ASP A 198 -0.99 -25.32 3.32
C ASP A 198 -1.17 -24.82 4.75
N LYS A 199 -0.08 -24.42 5.42
CA LYS A 199 -0.17 -23.73 6.72
C LYS A 199 -0.96 -22.43 6.62
N VAL A 200 -0.78 -21.68 5.53
CA VAL A 200 -1.56 -20.46 5.28
C VAL A 200 -3.00 -20.81 4.90
N ARG A 201 -3.22 -21.84 4.07
CA ARG A 201 -4.58 -22.28 3.71
C ARG A 201 -5.43 -22.66 4.93
N LYS A 202 -4.84 -23.38 5.89
CA LYS A 202 -5.53 -23.87 7.10
C LYS A 202 -6.08 -22.76 8.00
N ILE A 203 -5.49 -21.57 7.95
CA ILE A 203 -5.93 -20.43 8.77
C ILE A 203 -6.94 -19.53 8.03
N LEU A 204 -7.05 -19.67 6.70
CA LEU A 204 -7.98 -18.89 5.88
C LEU A 204 -9.28 -19.65 5.64
N THR A 205 -10.38 -18.91 5.49
CA THR A 205 -11.70 -19.50 5.18
C THR A 205 -12.46 -18.65 4.15
N GLY A 206 -13.43 -19.30 3.47
CA GLY A 206 -14.29 -18.65 2.49
C GLY A 206 -13.50 -17.90 1.40
N ARG A 207 -13.93 -16.68 1.11
CA ARG A 207 -13.35 -15.85 0.04
C ARG A 207 -11.85 -15.59 0.18
N LEU A 208 -11.32 -15.51 1.40
CA LEU A 208 -9.89 -15.29 1.62
C LEU A 208 -9.06 -16.51 1.19
N LEU A 209 -9.57 -17.71 1.43
CA LEU A 209 -8.93 -18.94 0.96
C LEU A 209 -8.97 -19.03 -0.56
N ASP A 210 -10.09 -18.66 -1.19
CA ASP A 210 -10.22 -18.63 -2.65
C ASP A 210 -9.26 -17.62 -3.29
N ASP A 211 -9.18 -16.41 -2.73
CA ASP A 211 -8.25 -15.37 -3.16
C ASP A 211 -6.79 -15.84 -3.00
N PHE A 212 -6.47 -16.50 -1.88
CA PHE A 212 -5.13 -17.08 -1.65
C PHE A 212 -4.78 -18.14 -2.68
N ASN A 213 -5.68 -19.09 -2.95
CA ASN A 213 -5.44 -20.16 -3.93
C ASN A 213 -5.28 -19.61 -5.35
N LYS A 214 -5.98 -18.53 -5.69
CA LYS A 214 -5.83 -17.83 -6.98
C LYS A 214 -4.46 -17.19 -7.12
N VAL A 215 -3.95 -16.56 -6.06
CA VAL A 215 -2.65 -15.86 -6.08
C VAL A 215 -1.47 -16.83 -5.94
N PHE A 216 -1.63 -17.87 -5.11
CA PHE A 216 -0.62 -18.87 -4.77
C PHE A 216 -1.13 -20.30 -5.02
N PRO A 217 -1.22 -20.74 -6.29
CA PRO A 217 -1.82 -22.03 -6.65
C PRO A 217 -0.96 -23.26 -6.28
N GLY A 218 0.30 -23.07 -5.85
CA GLY A 218 1.20 -24.16 -5.48
C GLY A 218 0.89 -24.75 -4.10
N GLY A 219 0.68 -26.06 -4.03
CA GLY A 219 0.33 -26.81 -2.81
C GLY A 219 -1.05 -27.42 -2.95
N GLY A 220 -1.11 -28.57 -3.62
CA GLY A 220 -2.33 -29.34 -3.72
C GLY A 220 -2.66 -29.94 -2.36
N ILE A 221 -3.87 -29.68 -1.86
CA ILE A 221 -4.56 -30.68 -1.04
C ILE A 221 -4.56 -31.94 -1.92
N LYS A 222 -3.74 -32.93 -1.57
CA LYS A 222 -4.01 -34.29 -2.02
C LYS A 222 -5.41 -34.59 -1.51
N GLN A 223 -6.39 -34.59 -2.41
CA GLN A 223 -7.70 -35.15 -2.14
C GLN A 223 -7.43 -36.59 -1.69
N THR A 224 -7.56 -36.86 -0.41
CA THR A 224 -7.78 -38.22 0.06
C THR A 224 -9.18 -38.58 -0.40
N GLU A 225 -9.24 -39.31 -1.51
CA GLU A 225 -10.38 -40.15 -1.82
C GLU A 225 -10.61 -41.09 -0.64
N GLY A 226 -11.83 -41.07 -0.12
CA GLY A 226 -12.36 -41.94 0.92
C GLY A 226 -13.88 -41.84 0.90
#